data_AF-M0DC85-F1
#
_entry.id   AF-M0DC85-F1
#
_cell.length_a   1.000
_cell.length_b   1.000
_cell.length_c   1.000
_cell.angle_alpha   90.00
_cell.angle_beta   90.00
_cell.angle_gamma   90.00
#
_symmetry.space_group_name_H-M   'P 1'
#
loop_
_entity.id
_entity.type
_entity.pdbx_description
1 polymer ?
#
loop_
_entity_poly.entity_id
_entity_poly.type
_entity_poly.pdbx_seq_one_letter_code
_entity_poly.pdbx_strand_id
1 'polypeptide(L)'
;MLRFGLMSVLAFVGWRVTGRRTDGPRPVVMWAAILVSAILFGLGHLPALAQSVDLTPALIARTVLLNAVAGILFGWLYWRRSLEAAMVAHASFHVPLVALSLVQVAVV
;
A
#
# COMPACT_ATOMS: atom_id res chain seq x y z
N MET A 1 1.87 -0.20 -5.71
CA MET A 1 3.27 -0.07 -5.24
C MET A 1 3.86 1.18 -5.87
N LEU A 2 4.22 2.24 -5.17
CA LEU A 2 4.83 3.45 -5.78
C LEU A 2 6.29 3.16 -6.24
N ARG A 3 6.40 2.17 -7.14
CA ARG A 3 7.52 1.51 -7.81
C ARG A 3 8.62 0.97 -6.88
N PHE A 4 8.69 -0.36 -6.78
CA PHE A 4 9.52 -1.23 -5.92
C PHE A 4 10.74 -0.57 -5.27
N GLY A 5 10.58 -0.14 -4.01
CA GLY A 5 11.70 0.41 -3.26
C GLY A 5 11.33 1.23 -2.05
N LEU A 6 10.19 1.92 -2.01
CA LEU A 6 9.87 2.81 -0.87
C LEU A 6 9.89 2.07 0.48
N MET A 7 9.14 0.97 0.60
CA MET A 7 9.18 0.14 1.81
C MET A 7 10.60 -0.39 2.08
N SER A 8 11.32 -0.82 1.04
CA SER A 8 12.68 -1.35 1.16
C SER A 8 13.68 -0.29 1.61
N VAL A 9 13.56 0.96 1.14
CA VAL A 9 14.36 2.12 1.54
C VAL A 9 14.05 2.49 2.98
N LEU A 10 12.77 2.55 3.36
CA LEU A 10 12.37 2.80 4.75
C LEU A 10 12.90 1.72 5.70
N ALA A 11 12.79 0.44 5.30
CA ALA A 11 13.34 -0.68 6.06
C ALA A 11 14.86 -0.63 6.15
N PHE A 12 15.55 -0.30 5.06
CA PHE A 12 17.00 -0.17 5.00
C PHE A 12 17.50 0.96 5.89
N VAL A 13 16.92 2.15 5.79
CA VAL A 13 17.24 3.32 6.63
C VAL A 13 16.96 2.98 8.10
N GLY A 14 15.80 2.42 8.42
CA GLY A 14 15.45 2.03 9.78
C GLY A 14 16.40 1.01 10.37
N TRP A 15 16.83 0.00 9.60
CA TRP A 15 17.83 -0.98 10.01
C TRP A 15 19.20 -0.34 10.23
N ARG A 16 19.63 0.53 9.29
CA ARG A 16 20.93 1.20 9.35
C ARG A 16 21.09 2.12 10.56
N VAL A 17 19.98 2.72 11.03
CA VAL A 17 19.92 3.59 12.21
C VAL A 17 19.79 2.81 13.51
N THR A 18 19.04 1.69 13.52
CA THR A 18 18.78 0.91 14.75
C THR A 18 19.82 -0.18 15.05
N GLY A 19 20.70 -0.50 14.09
CA GLY A 19 22.04 -1.03 14.31
C GLY A 19 22.16 -2.37 15.06
N ARG A 20 22.10 -3.49 14.33
CA ARG A 20 22.92 -4.71 14.53
C ARG A 20 23.20 -5.29 13.14
N ARG A 21 24.45 -5.27 12.68
CA ARG A 21 24.81 -5.70 11.31
C ARG A 21 24.70 -7.21 11.09
N THR A 22 24.67 -7.99 12.17
CA THR A 22 24.71 -9.46 12.13
C THR A 22 23.36 -10.10 11.85
N ASP A 23 22.25 -9.39 12.10
CA ASP A 23 20.88 -9.86 11.87
C ASP A 23 20.15 -8.83 11.00
N GLY A 24 19.30 -9.29 10.08
CA GLY A 24 18.52 -8.41 9.19
C GLY A 24 17.60 -7.42 9.93
N PRO A 25 16.79 -6.62 9.20
CA PRO A 25 15.87 -5.66 9.82
C PRO A 25 14.94 -6.32 10.85
N ARG A 26 14.85 -5.71 12.04
CA ARG A 26 13.96 -6.17 13.11
C ARG A 26 12.48 -6.12 12.67
N PRO A 27 11.61 -7.00 13.18
CA PRO A 27 10.17 -6.97 12.89
C PRO A 27 9.52 -5.59 13.09
N VAL A 28 9.93 -4.82 14.10
CA VAL A 28 9.41 -3.48 14.35
C VAL A 28 9.75 -2.49 13.23
N VAL A 29 10.95 -2.61 12.65
CA VAL A 29 11.40 -1.78 11.51
C VAL A 29 10.58 -2.13 10.26
N MET A 30 10.33 -3.42 10.04
CA MET A 30 9.53 -3.89 8.91
C MET A 30 8.08 -3.40 9.00
N TRP A 31 7.43 -3.54 10.16
CA TRP A 31 6.08 -3.01 10.35
C TRP A 31 6.00 -1.50 10.20
N ALA A 32 6.98 -0.75 10.74
CA ALA A 32 7.04 0.70 10.55
C ALA A 32 7.15 1.07 9.07
N ALA A 33 8.03 0.39 8.31
CA ALA A 33 8.16 0.60 6.87
C ALA A 33 6.87 0.28 6.11
N ILE A 34 6.16 -0.80 6.48
CA ILE A 34 4.85 -1.15 5.91
C ILE A 34 3.82 -0.05 6.17
N LEU A 35 3.65 0.36 7.43
CA LEU A 35 2.64 1.35 7.80
C LEU A 35 2.89 2.70 7.14
N VAL A 36 4.12 3.20 7.19
CA VAL A 36 4.49 4.49 6.59
C VAL A 36 4.31 4.44 5.08
N SER A 37 4.80 3.40 4.41
CA SER A 37 4.64 3.29 2.96
C SER A 37 3.18 3.15 2.53
N ALA A 38 2.35 2.45 3.30
CA ALA A 38 0.92 2.30 3.01
C ALA A 38 0.15 3.63 3.16
N ILE A 39 0.44 4.42 4.20
CA ILE A 39 -0.15 5.76 4.38
C ILE A 39 0.28 6.69 3.25
N LEU A 40 1.57 6.74 2.95
CA LEU A 40 2.09 7.57 1.84
C LEU A 40 1.50 7.15 0.50
N PHE A 41 1.29 5.84 0.28
CA PHE A 41 0.58 5.34 -0.90
C PHE A 41 -0.85 5.87 -0.95
N GLY A 42 -1.60 5.80 0.15
CA GLY A 42 -2.96 6.36 0.23
C GLY A 42 -3.01 7.86 -0.04
N LEU A 43 -2.09 8.64 0.54
CA LEU A 43 -1.97 10.07 0.28
C LEU A 43 -1.63 10.37 -1.19
N GLY A 44 -0.81 9.53 -1.81
CA GLY A 44 -0.46 9.64 -3.24
C GLY A 44 -1.64 9.51 -4.20
N HIS A 45 -2.80 9.04 -3.74
CA HIS A 45 -4.03 8.99 -4.56
C HIS A 45 -4.86 10.27 -4.50
N LEU A 46 -4.61 11.15 -3.53
CA LEU A 46 -5.40 12.38 -3.36
C LEU A 46 -5.28 13.34 -4.56
N PRO A 47 -4.11 13.54 -5.20
CA PRO A 47 -4.03 14.40 -6.39
C PRO A 47 -4.90 13.89 -7.54
N ALA A 48 -4.99 12.57 -7.73
CA ALA A 48 -5.83 11.96 -8.76
C ALA A 48 -7.32 12.10 -8.42
N LEU A 49 -7.69 11.88 -7.15
CA LEU A 49 -9.07 12.09 -6.68
C LEU A 49 -9.53 13.53 -6.89
N ALA A 50 -8.65 14.49 -6.62
CA ALA A 50 -8.91 15.91 -6.80
C ALA A 50 -9.13 16.33 -8.26
N GLN A 51 -8.73 15.51 -9.25
CA GLN A 51 -9.03 15.76 -10.66
C GLN A 51 -10.47 15.36 -11.04
N SER A 52 -11.14 14.56 -10.21
CA SER A 52 -12.45 14.00 -10.52
C SER A 52 -13.57 14.56 -9.64
N VAL A 53 -13.27 14.91 -8.39
CA VAL A 53 -14.24 15.40 -7.41
C VAL A 53 -13.60 16.41 -6.46
N ASP A 54 -14.43 17.27 -5.87
CA ASP A 54 -13.99 18.15 -4.78
C ASP A 54 -13.59 17.34 -3.55
N LEU A 55 -12.44 17.68 -2.97
CA LEU A 55 -11.92 16.98 -1.80
C LEU A 55 -12.72 17.38 -0.55
N THR A 56 -13.45 16.42 0.01
CA THR A 56 -14.04 16.54 1.35
C THR A 56 -13.22 15.76 2.38
N PRO A 57 -13.26 16.13 3.68
CA PRO A 57 -12.57 15.36 4.72
C PRO A 57 -12.96 13.88 4.73
N ALA A 58 -14.23 13.57 4.46
CA ALA A 58 -14.73 12.20 4.37
C ALA A 58 -14.12 11.43 3.19
N LEU A 59 -14.02 12.05 2.00
CA LEU A 59 -13.42 11.44 0.82
C LEU A 59 -11.91 11.23 0.99
N ILE A 60 -11.21 12.19 1.62
CA ILE A 60 -9.79 12.06 1.97
C ILE A 60 -9.60 10.87 2.91
N ALA A 61 -10.33 10.84 4.04
CA ALA A 61 -10.22 9.79 5.03
C ALA A 61 -10.50 8.40 4.43
N ARG A 62 -11.60 8.26 3.67
CA ARG A 62 -11.96 7.03 2.97
C ARG A 62 -10.84 6.58 2.02
N THR A 63 -10.34 7.48 1.19
CA THR A 63 -9.36 7.15 0.15
C THR A 63 -8.03 6.73 0.77
N VAL A 64 -7.54 7.46 1.77
CA VAL A 64 -6.31 7.10 2.49
C VAL A 64 -6.48 5.78 3.23
N LEU A 65 -7.59 5.58 3.94
CA LEU A 65 -7.83 4.38 4.72
C LEU A 65 -7.91 3.11 3.86
N LEU A 66 -8.72 3.12 2.79
CA LEU A 66 -8.87 1.96 1.91
C LEU A 66 -7.55 1.59 1.23
N ASN A 67 -6.81 2.59 0.74
CA ASN A 67 -5.49 2.35 0.14
C ASN A 67 -4.46 1.89 1.17
N ALA A 68 -4.49 2.40 2.40
CA ALA A 68 -3.58 1.98 3.45
C ALA A 68 -3.86 0.52 3.87
N VAL A 69 -5.12 0.09 4.00
CA VAL A 69 -5.46 -1.31 4.31
C VAL A 69 -4.91 -2.26 3.25
N ALA A 70 -5.14 -1.96 1.97
CA ALA A 70 -4.60 -2.75 0.88
C ALA A 70 -3.05 -2.72 0.89
N GLY A 71 -2.45 -1.54 1.09
CA GLY A 71 -1.01 -1.35 1.19
C GLY A 71 -0.36 -2.15 2.31
N ILE A 72 -1.00 -2.24 3.49
CA ILE A 72 -0.54 -3.03 4.63
C ILE A 72 -0.53 -4.52 4.27
N LEU A 73 -1.61 -5.03 3.68
CA LEU A 73 -1.71 -6.43 3.27
C LEU A 73 -0.61 -6.80 2.27
N PHE A 74 -0.43 -5.98 1.22
CA PHE A 74 0.57 -6.27 0.19
C PHE A 74 2.00 -6.08 0.71
N GLY A 75 2.25 -5.10 1.61
CA GLY A 75 3.54 -4.92 2.27
C GLY A 75 3.89 -6.08 3.19
N TRP A 76 2.91 -6.63 3.90
CA TRP A 76 3.08 -7.83 4.71
C TRP A 76 3.38 -9.07 3.85
N LEU A 77 2.68 -9.25 2.73
CA LEU A 77 2.98 -10.33 1.78
C LEU A 77 4.38 -10.20 1.18
N TYR A 78 4.81 -8.98 0.84
CA TYR A 78 6.17 -8.74 0.36
C TYR A 78 7.22 -9.13 1.41
N TRP A 79 7.00 -8.78 2.68
CA TRP A 79 7.93 -9.13 3.75
C TRP A 79 7.93 -10.63 4.08
N ARG A 80 6.77 -11.28 4.14
CA ARG A 80 6.65 -12.66 4.62
C ARG A 80 6.80 -13.72 3.54
N ARG A 81 6.65 -13.33 2.27
CA ARG A 81 6.73 -14.23 1.12
C ARG A 81 7.74 -13.68 0.12
N SER A 82 7.29 -12.96 -0.88
CA SER A 82 8.13 -12.45 -1.96
C SER A 82 7.47 -11.27 -2.66
N LEU A 83 8.24 -10.64 -3.55
CA LEU A 83 7.73 -9.54 -4.34
C LEU A 83 6.62 -9.99 -5.31
N GLU A 84 6.80 -11.15 -5.93
CA GLU A 84 5.86 -11.78 -6.85
C GLU A 84 4.53 -12.07 -6.14
N ALA A 85 4.58 -12.58 -4.90
CA ALA A 85 3.37 -12.81 -4.11
C ALA A 85 2.58 -11.51 -3.87
N ALA A 86 3.27 -10.41 -3.58
CA ALA A 86 2.64 -9.11 -3.41
C ALA A 86 2.09 -8.54 -4.73
N MET A 87 2.79 -8.72 -5.85
CA MET A 87 2.33 -8.32 -7.18
C MET A 87 1.08 -9.09 -7.61
N VAL A 88 1.08 -10.41 -7.44
CA VAL A 88 -0.07 -11.27 -7.76
C VAL A 88 -1.27 -10.89 -6.89
N ALA A 89 -1.10 -10.76 -5.57
CA ALA A 89 -2.19 -10.36 -4.69
C ALA A 89 -2.77 -8.97 -5.06
N HIS A 90 -1.92 -8.02 -5.44
CA HIS A 90 -2.36 -6.71 -5.90
C HIS A 90 -3.16 -6.80 -7.21
N ALA A 91 -2.66 -7.55 -8.20
CA ALA A 91 -3.37 -7.75 -9.45
C ALA A 91 -4.73 -8.45 -9.23
N SER A 92 -4.74 -9.50 -8.41
CA SER A 92 -5.96 -10.23 -8.05
C SER A 92 -6.98 -9.37 -7.30
N PHE A 93 -6.54 -8.39 -6.49
CA PHE A 93 -7.44 -7.48 -5.79
C PHE A 93 -8.33 -6.67 -6.74
N HIS A 94 -7.85 -6.36 -7.95
CA HIS A 94 -8.63 -5.62 -8.94
C HIS A 94 -9.73 -6.44 -9.61
N VAL A 95 -9.58 -7.76 -9.67
CA VAL A 95 -10.55 -8.65 -10.34
C VAL A 95 -11.97 -8.50 -9.79
N PRO A 96 -12.24 -8.62 -8.47
CA PRO A 96 -13.60 -8.45 -7.95
C PRO A 96 -14.11 -7.01 -8.07
N LEU A 97 -13.22 -6.01 -8.00
CA LEU A 97 -13.58 -4.59 -8.19
C LEU A 97 -14.06 -4.32 -9.62
N VAL A 98 -13.34 -4.83 -10.62
CA VAL A 98 -13.73 -4.72 -12.02
C VAL A 98 -15.03 -5.48 -12.25
N ALA A 99 -15.17 -6.71 -11.74
CA ALA A 99 -16.40 -7.49 -11.86
C ALA A 99 -17.61 -6.73 -11.27
N LEU A 100 -17.47 -6.15 -10.08
CA LEU A 100 -18.51 -5.33 -9.46
C LEU A 100 -18.86 -4.09 -10.31
N SER A 101 -17.85 -3.41 -10.85
CA SER A 101 -18.06 -2.24 -11.72
C SER A 101 -18.84 -2.59 -13.00
N LEU A 102 -18.57 -3.76 -13.59
CA LEU A 102 -19.27 -4.24 -14.79
C LEU A 102 -20.73 -4.57 -14.47
N VAL A 103 -21.00 -5.22 -13.33
CA VAL A 103 -22.37 -5.50 -12.88
C VAL A 103 -23.13 -4.19 -12.65
N GLN A 104 -22.51 -3.21 -11.99
CA GLN A 104 -23.12 -1.92 -11.74
C GLN A 104 -23.48 -1.18 -13.04
N VAL A 105 -22.60 -1.21 -14.04
CA VAL A 105 -22.88 -0.61 -15.36
C VAL A 105 -23.97 -1.36 -16.13
N ALA A 106 -24.10 -2.68 -15.96
CA ALA A 106 -25.11 -3.46 -16.66
C ALA A 106 -26.54 -3.34 -16.09
N VAL A 107 -26.66 -2.88 -14.83
CA VAL A 107 -27.94 -2.77 -14.10
C VAL A 107 -28.51 -1.33 -14.10
N VAL A 108 -27.73 -0.35 -14.56
CA VAL A 108 -28.12 1.06 -14.73
C VAL A 108 -28.44 1.32 -16.19
#